data_AF-A0A1J0AGR1-F1
#
_entry.id   AF-A0A1J0AGR1-F1
#
_cell.length_a   1.000
_cell.length_b   1.000
_cell.length_c   1.000
_cell.angle_alpha   90.00
_cell.angle_beta   90.00
_cell.angle_gamma   90.00
#
_symmetry.space_group_name_H-M   'P 1'
#
loop_
_entity.id
_entity.type
_entity.pdbx_description
1 polymer ?
#
loop_
_entity_poly.entity_id
_entity_poly.type
_entity_poly.pdbx_seq_one_letter_code
_entity_poly.pdbx_strand_id
1 'polypeptide(L)'
;MLGWVVWTWFTPPALADRIDPYVSRYLKVTQPVPIKGDDGGAQQSFTALDLSAGKQLFENNCINCHVGGATLPNPRVSLSLADLRGASPPRDNINALVRFTRLPQNYDGTEDSYICRELSPQAATDQELAQLSAFILQAAKVAPGWGTKDF
;
A
#
# COMPACT_ATOMS: atom_id res chain seq x y z
N MET A 1 46.98 -7.00 8.09
CA MET A 1 46.08 -7.07 6.92
C MET A 1 44.68 -7.35 7.42
N LEU A 2 43.84 -6.32 7.55
CA LEU A 2 42.43 -6.46 7.97
C LEU A 2 41.60 -6.79 6.73
N GLY A 3 41.16 -8.03 6.61
CA GLY A 3 40.31 -8.49 5.52
C GLY A 3 38.89 -7.96 5.69
N TRP A 4 38.42 -7.17 4.73
CA TRP A 4 37.04 -6.73 4.63
C TRP A 4 36.21 -7.83 3.99
N VAL A 5 35.33 -8.46 4.75
CA VAL A 5 34.33 -9.38 4.20
C VAL A 5 33.21 -8.53 3.58
N VAL A 6 33.17 -8.49 2.26
CA VAL A 6 32.09 -7.85 1.50
C VAL A 6 30.89 -8.80 1.52
N TRP A 7 29.89 -8.50 2.33
CA TRP A 7 28.59 -9.17 2.27
C TRP A 7 27.83 -8.66 1.04
N THR A 8 28.07 -9.28 -0.12
CA THR A 8 27.19 -9.12 -1.28
C THR A 8 25.88 -9.86 -1.01
N TRP A 9 24.80 -9.12 -0.80
CA TRP A 9 23.45 -9.65 -0.71
C TRP A 9 23.03 -10.21 -2.08
N PHE A 10 23.43 -11.45 -2.39
CA PHE A 10 22.91 -12.18 -3.54
C PHE A 10 21.48 -12.61 -3.23
N THR A 11 20.50 -12.05 -3.93
CA THR A 11 19.14 -12.56 -3.92
C THR A 11 19.08 -13.85 -4.75
N PRO A 12 18.69 -14.99 -4.16
CA PRO A 12 18.56 -16.22 -4.92
C PRO A 12 17.48 -16.08 -6.01
N PRO A 13 17.69 -16.67 -7.20
CA PRO A 13 16.81 -16.47 -8.36
C PRO A 13 15.35 -16.88 -8.14
N ALA A 14 15.09 -17.84 -7.24
CA ALA A 14 13.73 -18.26 -6.87
C ALA A 14 12.92 -17.16 -6.15
N LEU A 15 13.57 -16.15 -5.57
CA LEU A 15 12.89 -15.00 -4.97
C LEU A 15 12.62 -13.89 -5.98
N ALA A 16 13.42 -13.79 -7.05
CA ALA A 16 13.23 -12.79 -8.09
C ALA A 16 11.92 -13.00 -8.87
N ASP A 17 11.53 -14.26 -9.10
CA ASP A 17 10.30 -14.63 -9.80
C ASP A 17 9.01 -14.28 -9.02
N ARG A 18 9.13 -14.02 -7.71
CA ARG A 18 8.00 -13.61 -6.85
C ARG A 18 7.83 -12.10 -6.76
N ILE A 19 8.77 -11.33 -7.31
CA ILE A 19 8.68 -9.87 -7.31
C ILE A 19 7.86 -9.46 -8.53
N ASP A 20 6.72 -8.82 -8.28
CA ASP A 20 5.87 -8.34 -9.36
C ASP A 20 6.61 -7.27 -10.19
N PRO A 21 6.61 -7.37 -11.53
CA PRO A 21 7.28 -6.40 -12.40
C PRO A 21 6.81 -4.96 -12.20
N TYR A 22 5.56 -4.75 -11.79
CA TYR A 22 5.02 -3.42 -11.48
C TYR A 22 5.73 -2.80 -10.28
N VAL A 23 6.03 -3.59 -9.24
CA VAL A 23 6.68 -3.12 -8.02
C VAL A 23 8.11 -2.66 -8.31
N SER A 24 8.88 -3.44 -9.06
CA SER A 24 10.25 -3.06 -9.41
C SER A 24 10.28 -1.88 -10.39
N ARG A 25 9.42 -1.87 -11.41
CA ARG A 25 9.45 -0.88 -12.50
C ARG A 25 8.79 0.46 -12.13
N TYR A 26 7.58 0.42 -11.58
CA TYR A 26 6.77 1.62 -11.34
C TYR A 26 6.84 2.09 -9.89
N LEU A 27 6.94 1.17 -8.93
CA LEU A 27 7.16 1.54 -7.52
C LEU A 27 8.63 1.77 -7.17
N LYS A 28 9.55 1.44 -8.09
CA LYS A 28 11.00 1.66 -7.99
C LYS A 28 11.62 1.02 -6.74
N VAL A 29 11.07 -0.13 -6.31
CA VAL A 29 11.53 -0.82 -5.09
C VAL A 29 12.55 -1.88 -5.45
N THR A 30 13.82 -1.55 -5.30
CA THR A 30 14.96 -2.47 -5.43
C THR A 30 15.65 -2.76 -4.10
N GLN A 31 15.35 -1.97 -3.08
CA GLN A 31 15.75 -2.14 -1.68
C GLN A 31 14.54 -1.89 -0.79
N PRO A 32 14.54 -2.35 0.47
CA PRO A 32 13.44 -2.08 1.38
C PRO A 32 13.15 -0.58 1.49
N VAL A 33 11.88 -0.20 1.33
CA VAL A 33 11.45 1.20 1.39
C VAL A 33 10.82 1.51 2.75
N PRO A 34 11.21 2.63 3.38
CA PRO A 34 10.58 3.06 4.61
C PRO A 34 9.26 3.80 4.28
N ILE A 35 8.19 3.40 4.97
CA ILE A 35 6.84 3.97 4.85
C ILE A 35 6.37 4.42 6.23
N LYS A 36 5.68 5.56 6.30
CA LYS A 36 5.10 6.10 7.54
C LYS A 36 4.17 5.07 8.19
N GLY A 37 4.53 4.60 9.38
CA GLY A 37 3.78 3.63 10.15
C GLY A 37 2.60 4.25 10.90
N ASP A 38 2.82 5.42 11.50
CA ASP A 38 1.85 6.17 12.31
C ASP A 38 2.08 7.69 12.24
N ASP A 39 1.23 8.46 12.93
CA ASP A 39 1.34 9.92 13.01
C ASP A 39 2.41 10.42 13.98
N GLY A 40 3.04 9.53 14.76
CA GLY A 40 4.19 9.83 15.61
C GLY A 40 5.51 9.91 14.84
N GLY A 41 5.49 9.58 13.54
CA GLY A 41 6.67 9.61 12.67
C GLY A 41 7.45 8.30 12.65
N ALA A 42 6.95 7.23 13.28
CA ALA A 42 7.55 5.91 13.15
C ALA A 42 7.50 5.45 11.69
N GLN A 43 8.54 4.77 11.22
CA GLN A 43 8.58 4.18 9.89
C GLN A 43 8.69 2.67 9.96
N GLN A 44 8.02 2.00 9.02
CA GLN A 44 8.10 0.57 8.80
C GLN A 44 8.77 0.31 7.46
N SER A 45 9.62 -0.72 7.39
CA SER A 45 10.40 -1.05 6.19
C SER A 45 9.75 -2.20 5.44
N PHE A 46 9.50 -2.01 4.14
CA PHE A 46 8.84 -3.01 3.28
C PHE A 46 9.72 -3.37 2.10
N THR A 47 9.89 -4.68 1.87
CA THR A 47 10.66 -5.20 0.73
C THR A 47 9.85 -5.17 -0.57
N ALA A 48 10.51 -5.41 -1.70
CA ALA A 48 9.81 -5.62 -2.97
C ALA A 48 8.85 -6.82 -2.92
N LEU A 49 9.19 -7.86 -2.15
CA LEU A 49 8.33 -9.03 -1.97
C LEU A 49 7.07 -8.67 -1.16
N ASP A 50 7.21 -7.87 -0.10
CA ASP A 50 6.07 -7.38 0.70
C ASP A 50 5.10 -6.57 -0.16
N LEU A 51 5.62 -5.65 -0.97
CA LEU A 51 4.80 -4.85 -1.88
C LEU A 51 4.18 -5.67 -3.00
N SER A 52 4.83 -6.75 -3.44
CA SER A 52 4.26 -7.69 -4.42
C SER A 52 3.10 -8.48 -3.80
N ALA A 53 3.23 -8.95 -2.56
CA ALA A 53 2.14 -9.56 -1.82
C ALA A 53 0.97 -8.59 -1.59
N GLY A 54 1.28 -7.34 -1.20
CA GLY A 54 0.28 -6.27 -1.05
C GLY A 54 -0.45 -5.95 -2.35
N LYS A 55 0.27 -5.91 -3.49
CA LYS A 55 -0.31 -5.74 -4.82
C LYS A 55 -1.25 -6.90 -5.16
N GLN A 56 -0.84 -8.14 -4.93
CA GLN A 56 -1.69 -9.31 -5.18
C GLN A 56 -2.98 -9.25 -4.35
N LEU A 57 -2.86 -8.87 -3.07
CA LEU A 57 -4.04 -8.71 -2.22
C LEU A 57 -4.96 -7.59 -2.72
N PHE A 58 -4.39 -6.48 -3.21
CA PHE A 58 -5.14 -5.39 -3.83
C PHE A 58 -5.89 -5.82 -5.08
N GLU A 59 -5.25 -6.60 -5.97
CA GLU A 59 -5.88 -7.15 -7.16
C GLU A 59 -7.05 -8.07 -6.84
N ASN A 60 -6.89 -8.91 -5.83
CA ASN A 60 -7.94 -9.86 -5.45
C ASN A 60 -9.13 -9.21 -4.72
N ASN A 61 -8.92 -8.06 -4.08
CA ASN A 61 -9.93 -7.51 -3.16
C ASN A 61 -10.41 -6.09 -3.46
N CYS A 62 -9.63 -5.29 -4.18
CA CYS A 62 -9.84 -3.84 -4.27
C CYS A 62 -9.96 -3.34 -5.72
N ILE A 63 -9.35 -4.03 -6.70
CA ILE A 63 -9.15 -3.50 -8.05
C ILE A 63 -10.43 -3.14 -8.81
N ASN A 64 -11.52 -3.86 -8.55
CA ASN A 64 -12.81 -3.61 -9.22
C ASN A 64 -13.35 -2.19 -8.96
N CYS A 65 -13.00 -1.60 -7.81
CA CYS A 65 -13.37 -0.22 -7.48
C CYS A 65 -12.20 0.75 -7.56
N HIS A 66 -10.97 0.25 -7.41
CA HIS A 66 -9.77 1.07 -7.21
C HIS A 66 -8.68 0.90 -8.28
N VAL A 67 -9.03 0.44 -9.48
CA VAL A 67 -8.08 0.34 -10.60
C VAL A 67 -7.29 1.64 -10.79
N GLY A 68 -5.97 1.53 -10.87
CA GLY A 68 -5.07 2.68 -11.00
C GLY A 68 -5.14 3.69 -9.84
N GLY A 69 -5.65 3.30 -8.67
CA GLY A 69 -5.87 4.20 -7.54
C GLY A 69 -7.14 5.07 -7.65
N ALA A 70 -8.00 4.84 -8.65
CA ALA A 70 -9.30 5.51 -8.75
C ALA A 70 -10.24 5.08 -7.61
N THR A 71 -11.45 5.64 -7.59
CA THR A 71 -12.57 5.12 -6.80
C THR A 71 -13.82 5.22 -7.65
N LEU A 72 -14.15 4.17 -8.40
CA LEU A 72 -15.23 4.21 -9.39
C LEU A 72 -16.60 4.61 -8.80
N PRO A 73 -17.01 4.12 -7.61
CA PRO A 73 -18.30 4.51 -7.02
C PRO A 73 -18.34 5.98 -6.54
N ASN A 74 -17.17 6.58 -6.28
CA ASN A 74 -17.05 7.98 -5.87
C ASN A 74 -15.77 8.61 -6.43
N PRO A 75 -15.77 9.09 -7.68
CA PRO A 75 -14.57 9.62 -8.34
C PRO A 75 -13.97 10.87 -7.68
N ARG A 76 -14.71 11.52 -6.75
CA ARG A 76 -14.22 12.70 -6.03
C ARG A 76 -13.15 12.34 -4.98
N VAL A 77 -13.12 11.10 -4.49
CA VAL A 77 -12.22 10.64 -3.44
C VAL A 77 -11.47 9.39 -3.92
N SER A 78 -10.24 9.56 -4.40
CA SER A 78 -9.39 8.49 -4.91
C SER A 78 -8.42 7.96 -3.84
N LEU A 79 -7.54 7.02 -4.22
CA LEU A 79 -6.40 6.58 -3.42
C LEU A 79 -5.14 7.42 -3.69
N SER A 80 -5.31 8.66 -4.20
CA SER A 80 -4.21 9.62 -4.30
C SER A 80 -3.72 10.03 -2.91
N LEU A 81 -2.44 10.37 -2.79
CA LEU A 81 -1.86 10.74 -1.50
C LEU A 81 -2.52 12.00 -0.91
N ALA A 82 -3.00 12.91 -1.75
CA ALA A 82 -3.73 14.10 -1.33
C ALA A 82 -5.08 13.72 -0.69
N ASP A 83 -5.86 12.85 -1.35
CA ASP A 83 -7.15 12.43 -0.81
C ASP A 83 -7.00 11.57 0.44
N LEU A 84 -6.01 10.68 0.49
CA LEU A 84 -5.69 9.89 1.68
C LEU A 84 -5.34 10.78 2.87
N ARG A 85 -4.56 11.84 2.65
CA ARG A 85 -4.21 12.83 3.69
C ARG A 85 -5.40 13.69 4.13
N GLY A 86 -6.29 14.03 3.21
CA GLY A 86 -7.44 14.90 3.46
C GLY A 86 -8.61 14.23 4.19
N ALA A 87 -8.59 12.90 4.33
CA ALA A 87 -9.60 12.19 5.11
C ALA A 87 -9.53 12.56 6.60
N SER A 88 -10.64 12.41 7.32
CA SER A 88 -10.71 12.55 8.77
C SER A 88 -11.05 11.21 9.41
N PRO A 89 -10.20 10.63 10.28
CA PRO A 89 -8.78 10.98 10.43
C PRO A 89 -7.97 10.70 9.14
N PRO A 90 -6.75 11.26 9.00
CA PRO A 90 -5.88 11.02 7.84
C PRO A 90 -5.58 9.52 7.64
N ARG A 91 -5.52 9.11 6.37
CA ARG A 91 -5.30 7.72 5.93
C ARG A 91 -3.97 7.56 5.17
N ASP A 92 -2.96 8.34 5.55
CA ASP A 92 -1.67 8.44 4.86
C ASP A 92 -0.52 7.68 5.55
N ASN A 93 -0.86 6.72 6.42
CA ASN A 93 0.07 5.87 7.14
C ASN A 93 -0.46 4.42 7.26
N ILE A 94 0.43 3.48 7.55
CA ILE A 94 0.11 2.04 7.60
C ILE A 94 -1.02 1.77 8.61
N ASN A 95 -0.89 2.23 9.85
CA ASN A 95 -1.87 1.93 10.90
C ASN A 95 -3.25 2.50 10.58
N ALA A 96 -3.32 3.67 9.94
CA ALA A 96 -4.58 4.28 9.53
C ALA A 96 -5.27 3.51 8.41
N LEU A 97 -4.52 3.04 7.40
CA LEU A 97 -5.09 2.23 6.32
C LEU A 97 -5.48 0.82 6.79
N VAL A 98 -4.69 0.19 7.66
CA VAL A 98 -5.06 -1.09 8.30
C VAL A 98 -6.39 -0.91 9.05
N ARG A 99 -6.50 0.12 9.90
CA ARG A 99 -7.74 0.42 10.64
C ARG A 99 -8.91 0.69 9.68
N PHE A 100 -8.72 1.51 8.66
CA PHE A 100 -9.76 1.79 7.67
C PHE A 100 -10.21 0.53 6.92
N THR A 101 -9.29 -0.38 6.59
CA THR A 101 -9.63 -1.62 5.88
C THR A 101 -10.39 -2.61 6.78
N ARG A 102 -10.17 -2.55 8.10
CA ARG A 102 -10.91 -3.33 9.10
C ARG A 102 -12.29 -2.80 9.41
N LEU A 103 -12.50 -1.49 9.29
CA LEU A 103 -13.79 -0.84 9.50
C LEU A 103 -13.85 0.42 8.64
N PRO A 104 -14.29 0.30 7.38
CA PRO A 104 -14.33 1.45 6.49
C PRO A 104 -15.31 2.50 7.00
N GLN A 105 -14.92 3.77 6.88
CA GLN A 105 -15.75 4.92 7.26
C GLN A 105 -15.89 5.90 6.09
N ASN A 106 -16.93 6.74 6.12
CA ASN A 106 -17.05 7.87 5.22
C ASN A 106 -15.85 8.83 5.35
N TYR A 107 -15.72 9.80 4.43
CA TYR A 107 -14.46 10.56 4.28
C TYR A 107 -14.14 11.44 5.50
N ASP A 108 -15.16 11.89 6.23
CA ASP A 108 -15.05 12.69 7.46
C ASP A 108 -15.02 11.83 8.74
N GLY A 109 -15.20 10.51 8.64
CA GLY A 109 -15.07 9.55 9.75
C GLY A 109 -16.23 9.55 10.73
N THR A 110 -17.38 10.12 10.34
CA THR A 110 -18.57 10.24 11.19
C THR A 110 -19.46 9.01 11.16
N GLU A 111 -19.39 8.21 10.09
CA GLU A 111 -20.22 7.03 9.87
C GLU A 111 -19.43 5.89 9.24
N ASP A 112 -19.82 4.66 9.57
CA ASP A 112 -19.32 3.47 8.89
C ASP A 112 -19.78 3.45 7.42
N SER A 113 -18.90 3.01 6.54
CA SER A 113 -19.14 2.96 5.09
C SER A 113 -19.25 1.52 4.62
N TYR A 114 -20.39 1.20 4.03
CA TYR A 114 -20.64 -0.10 3.40
C TYR A 114 -20.32 -0.12 1.89
N ILE A 115 -19.80 1.00 1.34
CA ILE A 115 -19.42 1.13 -0.07
C ILE A 115 -18.03 0.54 -0.32
N CYS A 116 -17.13 0.68 0.66
CA CYS A 116 -15.80 0.07 0.60
C CYS A 116 -15.87 -1.34 1.21
N ARG A 117 -15.02 -2.24 0.72
CA ARG A 117 -14.96 -3.62 1.23
C ARG A 117 -14.19 -3.66 2.54
N GLU A 118 -14.84 -4.12 3.59
CA GLU A 118 -14.18 -4.56 4.83
C GLU A 118 -13.41 -5.87 4.59
N LEU A 119 -12.19 -5.97 5.13
CA LEU A 119 -11.47 -7.24 5.24
C LEU A 119 -11.38 -7.67 6.70
N SER A 120 -12.09 -8.73 7.06
CA SER A 120 -12.07 -9.28 8.43
C SER A 120 -10.73 -10.00 8.74
N PRO A 121 -10.42 -10.28 10.02
CA PRO A 121 -9.23 -11.03 10.39
C PRO A 121 -9.15 -12.43 9.78
N GLN A 122 -10.28 -13.03 9.38
CA GLN A 122 -10.30 -14.31 8.67
C GLN A 122 -9.95 -14.17 7.18
N ALA A 123 -10.23 -13.00 6.58
CA ALA A 123 -9.96 -12.75 5.16
C ALA A 123 -8.51 -12.31 4.91
N ALA A 124 -7.91 -11.57 5.84
CA ALA A 124 -6.51 -11.14 5.78
C ALA A 124 -5.99 -10.87 7.20
N THR A 125 -4.75 -11.25 7.47
CA THR A 125 -4.03 -10.94 8.72
C THR A 125 -3.60 -9.47 8.77
N ASP A 126 -3.22 -8.97 9.95
CA ASP A 126 -2.73 -7.58 10.08
C ASP A 126 -1.42 -7.34 9.31
N GLN A 127 -0.58 -8.37 9.18
CA GLN A 127 0.62 -8.30 8.36
C GLN A 127 0.27 -8.15 6.88
N GLU A 128 -0.68 -8.93 6.36
CA GLU A 128 -1.14 -8.82 4.98
C GLU A 128 -1.80 -7.45 4.72
N LEU A 129 -2.56 -6.93 5.68
CA LEU A 129 -3.11 -5.57 5.58
C LEU A 129 -2.03 -4.48 5.63
N ALA A 130 -0.96 -4.68 6.41
CA ALA A 130 0.19 -3.76 6.39
C ALA A 130 0.88 -3.79 5.02
N GLN A 131 1.04 -4.96 4.40
CA GLN A 131 1.59 -5.10 3.05
C GLN A 131 0.68 -4.46 1.98
N LEU A 132 -0.64 -4.64 2.07
CA LEU A 132 -1.63 -3.94 1.22
C LEU A 132 -1.53 -2.42 1.38
N SER A 133 -1.49 -1.94 2.63
CA SER A 133 -1.36 -0.52 2.94
C SER A 133 -0.05 0.07 2.41
N ALA A 134 1.05 -0.67 2.55
CA ALA A 134 2.35 -0.31 2.00
C ALA A 134 2.30 -0.18 0.47
N PHE A 135 1.64 -1.11 -0.22
CA PHE A 135 1.46 -1.05 -1.67
C PHE A 135 0.69 0.20 -2.08
N ILE A 136 -0.45 0.49 -1.43
CA ILE A 136 -1.28 1.66 -1.72
C ILE A 136 -0.49 2.96 -1.51
N LEU A 137 0.20 3.09 -0.37
CA LEU A 137 0.95 4.30 -0.04
C LEU A 137 2.16 4.52 -0.95
N GLN A 138 2.90 3.45 -1.27
CA GLN A 138 4.02 3.55 -2.19
C GLN A 138 3.52 3.89 -3.60
N ALA A 139 2.43 3.28 -4.06
CA ALA A 139 1.81 3.63 -5.33
C ALA A 139 1.36 5.09 -5.37
N ALA A 140 0.64 5.55 -4.34
CA ALA A 140 0.20 6.95 -4.23
C ALA A 140 1.36 7.96 -4.19
N LYS A 141 2.54 7.53 -3.75
CA LYS A 141 3.74 8.36 -3.67
C LYS A 141 4.50 8.43 -4.99
N VAL A 142 4.63 7.33 -5.73
CA VAL A 142 5.59 7.26 -6.86
C VAL A 142 5.03 6.70 -8.18
N ALA A 143 3.89 6.01 -8.18
CA ALA A 143 3.37 5.39 -9.38
C ALA A 143 2.78 6.45 -10.32
N PRO A 144 3.23 6.52 -11.60
CA PRO A 144 2.68 7.46 -12.57
C PRO A 144 1.17 7.25 -12.79
N GLY A 145 0.39 8.33 -12.74
CA GLY A 145 -1.06 8.28 -12.96
C GLY A 145 -1.87 7.69 -11.80
N TRP A 146 -1.25 7.33 -10.67
CA TRP A 146 -1.99 6.74 -9.56
C TRP A 146 -2.95 7.75 -8.91
N GLY A 147 -4.23 7.40 -8.89
CA GLY A 147 -5.29 8.20 -8.28
C GLY A 147 -5.59 9.51 -8.98
N THR A 148 -5.10 9.72 -10.21
CA THR A 148 -5.47 10.88 -11.03
C THR A 148 -6.93 10.79 -11.42
N LYS A 149 -7.63 11.93 -11.32
CA LYS A 149 -9.07 12.04 -11.62
C LYS A 149 -9.33 12.55 -13.05
N ASP A 150 -8.27 12.98 -13.72
CA ASP A 150 -8.29 13.46 -15.10
C ASP A 150 -7.86 12.30 -16.00
N PHE A 151 -8.75 11.86 -16.88
CA PHE A 151 -8.54 10.81 -17.88
C PHE A 151 -9.00 11.29 -19.25
#